data_AF-A0A4Y3WTA7-F1
#
_entry.id   AF-A0A4Y3WTA7-F1
#
_cell.length_a   1.000
_cell.length_b   1.000
_cell.length_c   1.000
_cell.angle_alpha   90.00
_cell.angle_beta   90.00
_cell.angle_gamma   90.00
#
_symmetry.space_group_name_H-M   'P 1'
#
loop_
_entity.id
_entity.type
_entity.pdbx_description
1 polymer ?
#
loop_
_entity_poly.entity_id
_entity_poly.type
_entity_poly.pdbx_seq_one_letter_code
_entity_poly.pdbx_strand_id
1 'polypeptide(L)'
;MDEPRRAPGGPPVPWTPTPTPPPPTPRFAYLWKRLTRTPYGTAGLGIGATAVLLTPFSGWSPWPWLAGVAVLVMLALLRVDRLLGRWVWPLGGLVVVAGLMLSTTPWAWALAASIGVLVAGVLRLPRWRVAAVGAALCLVSGSAYALVNAQDAREAAAAQARTQAESKGLQGVPAPARLLPTLLNRLAYGDRPEAPGAVCDNLLAEPARAAFTASVAAPDCVAAVRAVTAGITDRNSYADAEAPAVEQADGLVVDACSLTWDGGAAGPQLGVLTIGPEPTGQSYVVTAFTPCP
;
A
#
# COMPACT_ATOMS: atom_id res chain seq x y z
N MET A 1 22.77 66.22 -80.10
CA MET A 1 21.82 66.54 -79.01
C MET A 1 20.57 65.75 -79.35
N ASP A 2 20.42 64.57 -78.76
CA ASP A 2 19.29 63.67 -79.02
C ASP A 2 18.53 63.43 -77.72
N GLU A 3 17.27 63.82 -77.76
CA GLU A 3 16.30 63.77 -76.67
C GLU A 3 15.64 62.38 -76.64
N PRO A 4 15.68 61.64 -75.51
CA PRO A 4 15.09 60.31 -75.47
C PRO A 4 13.56 60.40 -75.45
N ARG A 5 12.93 59.87 -76.51
CA ARG A 5 11.47 59.66 -76.60
C ARG A 5 10.98 58.82 -75.43
N ARG A 6 10.13 59.39 -74.57
CA ARG A 6 9.26 58.64 -73.65
C ARG A 6 8.26 57.82 -74.46
N ALA A 7 8.24 56.50 -74.25
CA ALA A 7 7.18 55.63 -74.74
C ALA A 7 5.87 55.89 -73.96
N PRO A 8 4.70 55.86 -74.64
CA PRO A 8 3.41 56.05 -74.00
C PRO A 8 3.06 54.89 -73.06
N GLY A 9 2.50 55.22 -71.90
CA GLY A 9 2.14 54.30 -70.83
C GLY A 9 1.20 53.19 -71.28
N GLY A 10 1.61 51.94 -71.04
CA GLY A 10 0.75 50.77 -71.16
C GLY A 10 -0.29 50.72 -70.02
N PRO A 11 -1.44 50.06 -70.24
CA PRO A 11 -2.49 49.94 -69.24
C PRO A 11 -2.01 49.20 -67.98
N PRO A 12 -2.52 49.55 -66.79
CA PRO A 12 -2.13 48.91 -65.54
C PRO A 12 -2.53 47.43 -65.56
N VAL A 13 -1.55 46.56 -65.28
CA VAL A 13 -1.76 45.11 -65.14
C VAL A 13 -2.67 44.85 -63.92
N PRO A 14 -3.75 44.07 -64.05
CA PRO A 14 -4.60 43.72 -62.92
C PRO A 14 -3.81 42.88 -61.91
N TRP A 15 -3.80 43.32 -60.64
CA TRP A 15 -3.20 42.59 -59.53
C TRP A 15 -3.88 41.23 -59.37
N THR A 16 -3.17 40.14 -59.66
CA THR A 16 -3.56 38.79 -59.23
C THR A 16 -3.13 38.59 -57.78
N PRO A 17 -4.07 38.38 -56.83
CA PRO A 17 -3.71 38.10 -55.45
C PRO A 17 -2.90 36.79 -55.38
N THR A 18 -1.72 36.86 -54.77
CA THR A 18 -0.86 35.71 -54.53
C THR A 18 -1.63 34.64 -53.75
N PRO A 19 -1.71 33.38 -54.25
CA PRO A 19 -2.40 32.31 -53.54
C PRO A 19 -1.74 32.09 -52.18
N THR A 20 -2.50 32.30 -51.10
CA THR A 20 -2.05 32.05 -49.73
C THR A 20 -1.70 30.57 -49.58
N PRO A 21 -0.52 30.21 -49.05
CA PRO A 21 -0.17 28.82 -48.83
C PRO A 21 -1.19 28.17 -47.89
N PRO A 22 -1.65 26.93 -48.15
CA PRO A 22 -2.59 26.25 -47.28
C PRO A 22 -1.98 26.11 -45.87
N PRO A 23 -2.80 26.22 -44.81
CA PRO A 23 -2.31 26.10 -43.45
C PRO A 23 -1.63 24.73 -43.25
N PRO A 24 -0.52 24.68 -42.50
CA PRO A 24 0.16 23.42 -42.22
C PRO A 24 -0.82 22.48 -41.53
N THR A 25 -1.17 21.39 -42.20
CA THR A 25 -2.04 20.37 -41.60
C THR A 25 -1.32 19.77 -40.39
N PRO A 26 -2.02 19.57 -39.26
CA PRO A 26 -1.39 19.03 -38.06
C PRO A 26 -0.87 17.63 -38.36
N ARG A 27 0.47 17.48 -38.36
CA ARG A 27 1.19 16.24 -38.70
C ARG A 27 0.68 15.02 -37.92
N PHE A 28 0.17 15.24 -36.70
CA PHE A 28 -0.39 14.20 -35.84
C PHE A 28 -1.66 13.55 -36.43
N ALA A 29 -2.57 14.34 -37.01
CA ALA A 29 -3.83 13.82 -37.57
C ALA A 29 -3.60 12.92 -38.80
N TYR A 30 -2.57 13.23 -39.59
CA TYR A 30 -2.21 12.42 -40.76
C TYR A 30 -1.55 11.09 -40.36
N LEU A 31 -0.64 11.12 -39.38
CA LEU A 31 -0.05 9.91 -38.79
C LEU A 31 -1.12 8.99 -38.19
N TRP A 32 -2.11 9.57 -37.50
CA TRP A 32 -3.20 8.82 -36.87
C TRP A 32 -4.12 8.14 -37.89
N LYS A 33 -4.50 8.84 -38.97
CA LYS A 33 -5.27 8.25 -40.09
C LYS A 33 -4.51 7.15 -40.83
N ARG A 34 -3.18 7.27 -40.94
CA ARG A 34 -2.35 6.27 -41.60
C ARG A 34 -2.18 5.02 -40.74
N LEU A 35 -2.06 5.18 -39.42
CA LEU A 35 -1.92 4.07 -38.48
C LEU A 35 -3.19 3.19 -38.46
N THR A 36 -4.37 3.81 -38.43
CA THR A 36 -5.66 3.11 -38.30
C THR A 36 -6.20 2.45 -39.56
N ARG A 37 -5.69 2.81 -40.75
CA ARG A 37 -6.11 2.19 -42.02
C ARG A 37 -5.39 0.88 -42.34
N THR A 38 -4.29 0.57 -41.66
CA THR A 38 -3.57 -0.69 -41.90
C THR A 38 -4.06 -1.77 -40.94
N PRO A 39 -4.33 -3.01 -41.42
CA PRO A 39 -4.80 -4.11 -40.56
C PRO A 39 -3.83 -4.43 -39.42
N TYR A 40 -2.54 -4.11 -39.62
CA TYR A 40 -1.49 -4.27 -38.62
C TYR A 40 -1.50 -3.17 -37.54
N GLY A 41 -1.85 -1.93 -37.90
CA GLY A 41 -1.94 -0.83 -36.95
C GLY A 41 -3.13 -0.98 -35.99
N THR A 42 -4.24 -1.56 -36.47
CA THR A 42 -5.39 -1.91 -35.61
C THR A 42 -5.05 -3.03 -34.62
N ALA A 43 -4.24 -4.00 -35.02
CA ALA A 43 -3.79 -5.07 -34.12
C ALA A 43 -2.85 -4.54 -33.02
N GLY A 44 -1.88 -3.70 -33.38
CA GLY A 44 -0.96 -3.07 -32.42
C GLY A 44 -1.68 -2.13 -31.43
N LEU A 45 -2.64 -1.34 -31.90
CA LEU A 45 -3.49 -0.51 -31.04
C LEU A 45 -4.35 -1.35 -30.10
N GLY A 46 -4.91 -2.46 -30.59
CA GLY A 46 -5.65 -3.40 -29.75
C GLY A 46 -4.79 -3.94 -28.61
N ILE A 47 -3.60 -4.46 -28.92
CA ILE A 47 -2.71 -5.04 -27.91
C ILE A 47 -2.21 -3.97 -26.92
N GLY A 48 -1.83 -2.78 -27.41
CA GLY A 48 -1.40 -1.66 -26.56
C GLY A 48 -2.50 -1.18 -25.63
N ALA A 49 -3.74 -1.08 -26.13
CA ALA A 49 -4.90 -0.74 -25.29
C ALA A 49 -5.15 -1.81 -24.22
N THR A 50 -5.09 -3.09 -24.56
CA THR A 50 -5.25 -4.18 -23.58
C THR A 50 -4.17 -4.14 -22.51
N ALA A 51 -2.91 -3.87 -22.88
CA ALA A 51 -1.81 -3.75 -21.93
C ALA A 51 -2.00 -2.57 -20.96
N VAL A 52 -2.44 -1.41 -21.45
CA VAL A 52 -2.75 -0.24 -20.62
C VAL A 52 -3.95 -0.51 -19.70
N LEU A 53 -4.97 -1.20 -20.19
CA LEU A 53 -6.15 -1.58 -19.41
C LEU A 53 -5.84 -2.62 -18.32
N LEU A 54 -4.85 -3.48 -18.55
CA LEU A 54 -4.38 -4.47 -17.58
C LEU A 54 -3.44 -3.88 -16.50
N THR A 55 -2.91 -2.68 -16.72
CA THR A 55 -1.91 -2.06 -15.83
C THR A 55 -2.40 -1.80 -14.39
N PRO A 56 -3.63 -1.30 -14.13
CA PRO A 56 -4.10 -1.13 -12.75
C PRO A 56 -4.31 -2.47 -12.02
N PHE A 57 -4.51 -3.57 -12.75
CA PHE A 57 -4.73 -4.90 -12.17
C PHE A 57 -3.42 -5.63 -11.83
N SER A 58 -2.28 -5.20 -12.36
CA SER A 58 -0.97 -5.80 -12.04
C SER A 58 -0.33 -5.21 -10.76
N GLY A 59 -1.12 -4.51 -9.93
CA GLY A 59 -0.64 -3.89 -8.70
C GLY A 59 0.44 -2.83 -8.94
N TRP A 60 0.42 -2.14 -10.09
CA TRP A 60 1.45 -1.18 -10.52
C TRP A 60 2.87 -1.79 -10.63
N SER A 61 2.99 -3.12 -10.73
CA SER A 61 4.27 -3.78 -10.90
C SER A 61 4.90 -3.42 -12.26
N PRO A 62 6.12 -2.86 -12.31
CA PRO A 62 6.81 -2.50 -13.56
C PRO A 62 7.43 -3.72 -14.28
N TRP A 63 7.51 -4.87 -13.61
CA TRP A 63 8.18 -6.07 -14.09
C TRP A 63 7.67 -6.63 -15.43
N PRO A 64 6.35 -6.66 -15.73
CA PRO A 64 5.86 -7.17 -17.01
C PRO A 64 6.23 -6.25 -18.19
N TRP A 65 6.29 -4.94 -17.96
CA TRP A 65 6.76 -3.97 -18.95
C TRP A 65 8.24 -4.15 -19.25
N LEU A 66 9.06 -4.34 -18.21
CA LEU A 66 10.49 -4.63 -18.36
C LEU A 66 10.73 -5.94 -19.13
N ALA A 67 9.99 -7.01 -18.84
CA ALA A 67 10.08 -8.26 -19.58
C ALA A 67 9.71 -8.08 -21.06
N GLY A 68 8.66 -7.30 -21.35
CA GLY A 68 8.28 -6.95 -22.71
C GLY A 68 9.36 -6.20 -23.49
N VAL A 69 9.94 -5.17 -22.86
CA VAL A 69 11.03 -4.39 -23.44
C VAL A 69 12.27 -5.26 -23.63
N ALA A 70 12.61 -6.10 -22.65
CA ALA A 70 13.75 -7.01 -22.72
C ALA A 70 13.63 -7.99 -23.90
N VAL A 71 12.43 -8.53 -24.15
CA VAL A 71 12.19 -9.43 -25.29
C VAL A 71 12.24 -8.67 -26.61
N LEU A 72 11.69 -7.46 -26.69
CA LEU A 72 11.83 -6.60 -27.88
C LEU A 72 13.30 -6.29 -28.17
N VAL A 73 14.07 -5.94 -27.15
CA VAL A 73 15.52 -5.71 -27.25
C VAL A 73 16.23 -6.99 -27.68
N MET A 74 15.87 -8.15 -27.15
CA MET A 74 16.47 -9.43 -27.52
C MET A 74 16.17 -9.81 -28.99
N LEU A 75 14.94 -9.61 -29.46
CA LEU A 75 14.56 -9.82 -30.87
C LEU A 75 15.30 -8.87 -31.82
N ALA A 76 15.51 -7.62 -31.39
CA ALA A 76 16.29 -6.62 -32.13
C ALA A 76 17.79 -6.99 -32.18
N LEU A 77 18.36 -7.45 -31.06
CA LEU A 77 19.76 -7.89 -30.97
C LEU A 77 20.02 -9.14 -31.82
N LEU A 78 19.08 -10.10 -31.85
CA LEU A 78 19.16 -11.30 -32.68
C LEU A 78 18.95 -11.00 -34.18
N ARG A 79 18.71 -9.74 -34.57
CA ARG A 79 18.38 -9.29 -35.95
C ARG A 79 17.23 -10.04 -36.60
N VAL A 80 16.41 -10.73 -35.80
CA VAL A 80 15.19 -11.43 -36.24
C VAL A 80 14.18 -10.41 -36.79
N ASP A 81 14.30 -9.14 -36.41
CA ASP A 81 13.62 -7.97 -37.00
C ASP A 81 13.70 -7.89 -38.54
N ARG A 82 14.84 -8.27 -39.13
CA ARG A 82 14.97 -8.25 -40.59
C ARG A 82 14.27 -9.43 -41.26
N LEU A 83 14.16 -10.57 -40.58
CA LEU A 83 13.52 -11.77 -41.11
C LEU A 83 12.00 -11.74 -40.94
N LEU A 84 11.52 -11.23 -39.79
CA LEU A 84 10.09 -11.12 -39.49
C LEU A 84 9.45 -9.83 -40.01
N GLY A 85 10.27 -8.88 -40.47
CA GLY A 85 9.79 -7.62 -41.01
C GLY A 85 8.90 -6.86 -40.03
N ARG A 86 7.75 -6.36 -40.49
CA ARG A 86 6.84 -5.51 -39.70
C ARG A 86 6.07 -6.22 -38.58
N TRP A 87 6.29 -7.52 -38.36
CA TRP A 87 5.59 -8.35 -37.36
C TRP A 87 6.20 -8.36 -35.95
N VAL A 88 7.30 -7.64 -35.73
CA VAL A 88 7.96 -7.66 -34.41
C VAL A 88 7.15 -6.93 -33.34
N TRP A 89 6.37 -5.93 -33.73
CA TRP A 89 5.45 -5.20 -32.84
C TRP A 89 4.33 -6.08 -32.25
N PRO A 90 3.54 -6.83 -33.04
CA PRO A 90 2.52 -7.72 -32.47
C PRO A 90 3.12 -8.88 -31.67
N LEU A 91 4.33 -9.35 -31.99
CA LEU A 91 5.01 -10.40 -31.20
C LEU A 91 5.52 -9.89 -29.86
N GLY A 92 6.13 -8.70 -29.81
CA GLY A 92 6.51 -8.07 -28.54
C GLY A 92 5.29 -7.83 -27.65
N GLY A 93 4.18 -7.38 -28.24
CA GLY A 93 2.89 -7.27 -27.55
C GLY A 93 2.35 -8.62 -27.05
N LEU A 94 2.48 -9.68 -27.83
CA LEU A 94 2.05 -11.02 -27.45
C LEU A 94 2.89 -11.59 -26.30
N VAL A 95 4.19 -11.32 -26.26
CA VAL A 95 5.05 -11.75 -25.15
C VAL A 95 4.78 -10.94 -23.88
N VAL A 96 4.50 -9.64 -23.98
CA VAL A 96 3.99 -8.84 -22.85
C VAL A 96 2.70 -9.44 -22.31
N VAL A 97 1.77 -9.78 -23.21
CA VAL A 97 0.49 -10.42 -22.85
C VAL A 97 0.73 -11.79 -22.21
N ALA A 98 1.63 -12.62 -22.75
CA ALA A 98 1.96 -13.94 -22.18
C ALA A 98 2.68 -13.84 -20.82
N GLY A 99 3.56 -12.86 -20.63
CA GLY A 99 4.21 -12.57 -19.35
C GLY A 99 3.23 -12.08 -18.30
N LEU A 100 2.29 -11.20 -18.68
CA LEU A 100 1.15 -10.81 -17.84
C LEU A 100 0.25 -11.99 -17.51
N MET A 101 0.06 -12.93 -18.46
CA MET A 101 -0.77 -14.13 -18.29
C MET A 101 -0.19 -15.11 -17.26
N LEU A 102 1.14 -15.15 -17.11
CA LEU A 102 1.83 -15.95 -16.09
C LEU A 102 1.78 -15.31 -14.69
N SER A 103 1.56 -14.00 -14.59
CA SER A 103 1.56 -13.26 -13.33
C SER A 103 0.16 -12.90 -12.81
N THR A 104 -0.91 -13.26 -13.53
CA THR A 104 -2.29 -12.85 -13.18
C THR A 104 -3.22 -14.03 -12.99
N THR A 105 -4.28 -13.83 -12.20
CA THR A 105 -5.25 -14.87 -11.86
C THR A 105 -6.12 -15.24 -13.05
N PRO A 106 -6.72 -16.45 -13.08
CA PRO A 106 -7.54 -16.89 -14.19
C PRO A 106 -8.72 -15.94 -14.52
N TRP A 107 -9.22 -15.21 -13.53
CA TRP A 107 -10.35 -14.31 -13.75
C TRP A 107 -9.94 -13.02 -14.47
N ALA A 108 -8.67 -12.62 -14.38
CA ALA A 108 -8.14 -11.44 -15.06
C ALA A 108 -8.10 -11.61 -16.59
N TRP A 109 -7.83 -12.82 -17.09
CA TRP A 109 -7.83 -13.08 -18.53
C TRP A 109 -9.24 -13.04 -19.12
N ALA A 110 -10.25 -13.50 -18.38
CA ALA A 110 -11.65 -13.43 -18.83
C ALA A 110 -12.10 -11.97 -19.00
N LEU A 111 -11.70 -11.10 -18.07
CA LEU A 111 -11.98 -9.67 -18.10
C LEU A 111 -11.26 -8.99 -19.27
N ALA A 112 -9.96 -9.25 -19.43
CA ALA A 112 -9.18 -8.70 -20.55
C ALA A 112 -9.70 -9.15 -21.93
N ALA A 113 -10.04 -10.43 -22.08
CA ALA A 113 -10.63 -10.97 -23.30
C ALA A 113 -12.01 -10.32 -23.58
N SER A 114 -12.84 -10.12 -22.54
CA SER A 114 -14.14 -9.48 -22.69
C SER A 114 -14.03 -8.02 -23.16
N ILE A 115 -13.08 -7.26 -22.61
CA ILE A 115 -12.81 -5.88 -23.00
C ILE A 115 -12.25 -5.85 -24.43
N GLY A 116 -11.36 -6.78 -24.79
CA GLY A 116 -10.86 -6.91 -26.16
C GLY A 116 -11.99 -7.13 -27.18
N VAL A 117 -12.95 -8.00 -26.86
CA VAL A 117 -14.15 -8.22 -27.69
C VAL A 117 -15.05 -6.99 -27.73
N LEU A 118 -15.22 -6.29 -26.61
CA LEU A 118 -16.02 -5.07 -26.51
C LEU A 118 -15.43 -3.95 -27.38
N VAL A 119 -14.12 -3.69 -27.26
CA VAL A 119 -13.40 -2.68 -28.04
C VAL A 119 -13.41 -3.03 -29.53
N ALA A 120 -13.19 -4.29 -29.89
CA ALA A 120 -13.28 -4.76 -31.27
C ALA A 120 -14.71 -4.62 -31.84
N GLY A 121 -15.74 -4.84 -31.02
CA GLY A 121 -17.14 -4.65 -31.38
C GLY A 121 -17.52 -3.19 -31.58
N VAL A 122 -17.03 -2.29 -30.71
CA VAL A 122 -17.29 -0.84 -30.79
C VAL A 122 -16.58 -0.21 -32.00
N LEU A 123 -15.35 -0.63 -32.29
CA LEU A 123 -14.57 -0.10 -33.43
C LEU A 123 -15.07 -0.60 -34.80
N ARG A 124 -15.84 -1.69 -34.85
CA ARG A 124 -16.42 -2.28 -36.09
C ARG A 124 -17.93 -2.01 -36.28
N LEU A 125 -18.43 -0.78 -36.08
CA LEU A 125 -19.83 -0.37 -36.33
C LEU A 125 -20.50 -1.07 -37.57
N PRO A 126 -21.81 -1.46 -37.59
CA PRO A 126 -22.92 -1.22 -36.66
C PRO A 126 -23.58 -2.53 -36.18
N ARG A 127 -22.87 -3.42 -35.46
CA ARG A 127 -23.49 -4.61 -34.85
C ARG A 127 -23.54 -4.46 -33.33
N TRP A 128 -24.53 -3.71 -32.84
CA TRP A 128 -24.82 -3.49 -31.40
C TRP A 128 -24.84 -4.79 -30.59
N ARG A 129 -25.18 -5.91 -31.23
CA ARG A 129 -25.17 -7.25 -30.65
C ARG A 129 -23.79 -7.65 -30.10
N VAL A 130 -22.69 -7.29 -30.77
CA VAL A 130 -21.32 -7.63 -30.30
C VAL A 130 -20.93 -6.79 -29.09
N ALA A 131 -21.32 -5.51 -29.08
CA ALA A 131 -21.11 -4.63 -27.93
C ALA A 131 -21.92 -5.10 -26.69
N ALA A 132 -23.17 -5.52 -26.89
CA ALA A 132 -24.01 -6.05 -25.83
C ALA A 132 -23.44 -7.35 -25.23
N VAL A 133 -22.95 -8.25 -26.07
CA VAL A 133 -22.27 -9.49 -25.61
C VAL A 133 -21.00 -9.17 -24.84
N GLY A 134 -20.17 -8.24 -25.33
CA GLY A 134 -18.97 -7.78 -24.62
C GLY A 134 -19.29 -7.16 -23.26
N ALA A 135 -20.34 -6.33 -23.18
CA ALA A 135 -20.79 -5.70 -21.93
C ALA A 135 -21.29 -6.75 -20.92
N ALA A 136 -22.07 -7.74 -21.38
CA ALA A 136 -22.53 -8.84 -20.53
C ALA A 136 -21.34 -9.67 -20.00
N LEU A 137 -20.36 -9.98 -20.85
CA LEU A 137 -19.13 -10.66 -20.43
C LEU A 137 -18.31 -9.83 -19.43
N CYS A 138 -18.23 -8.51 -19.60
CA CYS A 138 -17.58 -7.61 -18.63
C CYS A 138 -18.28 -7.63 -17.27
N LEU A 139 -19.62 -7.64 -17.24
CA LEU A 139 -20.39 -7.67 -16.00
C LEU A 139 -20.22 -9.00 -15.26
N VAL A 140 -20.24 -10.12 -15.99
CA VAL A 140 -20.06 -11.46 -15.38
C VAL A 140 -18.63 -11.64 -14.87
N SER A 141 -17.62 -11.25 -15.66
CA SER A 141 -16.22 -11.36 -15.24
C SER A 141 -15.87 -10.38 -14.12
N GLY A 142 -16.36 -9.15 -14.18
CA GLY A 142 -16.16 -8.14 -13.14
C GLY A 142 -16.80 -8.52 -11.79
N SER A 143 -18.01 -9.09 -11.82
CA SER A 143 -18.67 -9.55 -10.59
C SER A 143 -17.98 -10.78 -9.98
N ALA A 144 -17.56 -11.75 -10.80
CA ALA A 144 -16.79 -12.90 -10.33
C ALA A 144 -15.44 -12.46 -9.70
N TYR A 145 -14.72 -11.54 -10.34
CA TYR A 145 -13.46 -11.00 -9.81
C TYR A 145 -13.65 -10.29 -8.46
N ALA A 146 -14.69 -9.45 -8.35
CA ALA A 146 -14.99 -8.74 -7.11
C ALA A 146 -15.30 -9.70 -5.94
N LEU A 147 -16.00 -10.80 -6.21
CA LEU A 147 -16.32 -11.82 -5.20
C LEU A 147 -15.07 -12.55 -4.71
N VAL A 148 -14.17 -12.96 -5.62
CA VAL A 148 -12.92 -13.64 -5.25
C VAL A 148 -12.02 -12.71 -4.44
N ASN A 149 -11.85 -11.47 -4.87
CA ASN A 149 -10.98 -10.52 -4.18
C ASN A 149 -11.52 -10.16 -2.78
N ALA A 150 -12.84 -10.16 -2.61
CA ALA A 150 -13.48 -9.98 -1.30
C ALA A 150 -13.26 -11.19 -0.37
N GLN A 151 -13.13 -12.40 -0.92
CA GLN A 151 -12.78 -13.60 -0.16
C GLN A 151 -11.31 -13.55 0.28
N ASP A 152 -10.39 -13.24 -0.62
CA ASP A 152 -8.96 -13.11 -0.31
C ASP A 152 -8.71 -12.04 0.76
N ALA A 153 -9.43 -10.91 0.69
CA ALA A 153 -9.35 -9.86 1.71
C ALA A 153 -9.81 -10.34 3.09
N ARG A 154 -10.83 -11.20 3.16
CA ARG A 154 -11.31 -11.79 4.43
C ARG A 154 -10.33 -12.81 4.97
N GLU A 155 -9.74 -13.63 4.11
CA GLU A 155 -8.73 -14.62 4.50
C GLU A 155 -7.46 -13.93 5.00
N ALA A 156 -7.01 -12.88 4.33
CA ALA A 156 -5.89 -12.06 4.78
C ALA A 156 -6.17 -11.38 6.14
N ALA A 157 -7.37 -10.83 6.33
CA ALA A 157 -7.76 -10.25 7.62
C ALA A 157 -7.81 -11.29 8.75
N ALA A 158 -8.31 -12.51 8.46
CA ALA A 158 -8.32 -13.61 9.41
C ALA A 158 -6.89 -14.11 9.75
N ALA A 159 -6.00 -14.19 8.75
CA ALA A 159 -4.60 -14.56 8.96
C ALA A 159 -3.83 -13.50 9.78
N GLN A 160 -4.11 -12.21 9.55
CA GLN A 160 -3.57 -11.12 10.36
C GLN A 160 -4.08 -11.17 11.80
N ALA A 161 -5.36 -11.46 12.03
CA ALA A 161 -5.90 -11.62 13.38
C ALA A 161 -5.24 -12.79 14.14
N ARG A 162 -4.95 -13.91 13.46
CA ARG A 162 -4.24 -15.06 14.05
C ARG A 162 -2.80 -14.72 14.41
N THR A 163 -2.06 -14.10 13.48
CA THR A 163 -0.67 -13.68 13.73
C THR A 163 -0.58 -12.59 14.79
N GLN A 164 -1.56 -11.70 14.90
CA GLN A 164 -1.65 -10.74 16.02
C GLN A 164 -1.95 -11.43 17.35
N ALA A 165 -2.82 -12.43 17.40
CA ALA A 165 -3.09 -13.19 18.61
C ALA A 165 -1.85 -13.99 19.07
N GLU A 166 -1.15 -14.63 18.13
CA GLU A 166 0.13 -15.30 18.41
C GLU A 166 1.21 -14.31 18.85
N SER A 167 1.29 -13.14 18.20
CA SER A 167 2.22 -12.07 18.60
C SER A 167 1.89 -11.50 19.97
N LYS A 168 0.62 -11.38 20.35
CA LYS A 168 0.20 -11.00 21.71
C LYS A 168 0.58 -12.05 22.74
N GLY A 169 0.45 -13.34 22.41
CA GLY A 169 0.94 -14.43 23.23
C GLY A 169 2.47 -14.42 23.42
N LEU A 170 3.21 -14.00 22.37
CA LEU A 170 4.67 -13.84 22.41
C LEU A 170 5.14 -12.52 23.05
N GLN A 171 4.29 -11.49 23.04
CA GLN A 171 4.56 -10.16 23.64
C GLN A 171 4.04 -10.04 25.08
N GLY A 172 3.20 -10.98 25.53
CA GLY A 172 2.91 -11.19 26.94
C GLY A 172 4.20 -11.59 27.65
N VAL A 173 4.38 -11.11 28.88
CA VAL A 173 5.61 -11.39 29.62
C VAL A 173 5.61 -12.88 29.99
N PRO A 174 6.54 -13.71 29.47
CA PRO A 174 6.48 -15.17 29.62
C PRO A 174 6.90 -15.64 31.03
N ALA A 175 7.44 -14.74 31.85
CA ALA A 175 7.87 -15.01 33.21
C ALA A 175 7.46 -13.84 34.12
N PRO A 176 6.90 -14.11 35.31
CA PRO A 176 6.43 -13.05 36.21
C PRO A 176 7.56 -12.07 36.58
N ALA A 177 8.81 -12.55 36.70
CA ALA A 177 9.98 -11.74 37.01
C ALA A 177 10.33 -10.68 35.95
N ARG A 178 9.91 -10.85 34.69
CA ARG A 178 10.18 -9.87 33.62
C ARG A 178 9.13 -8.76 33.56
N LEU A 179 8.05 -8.85 34.34
CA LEU A 179 6.93 -7.93 34.22
C LEU A 179 7.26 -6.57 34.83
N LEU A 180 7.96 -6.53 35.97
CA LEU A 180 8.41 -5.28 36.57
C LEU A 180 9.37 -4.51 35.64
N PRO A 181 10.48 -5.09 35.10
CA PRO A 181 11.34 -4.39 34.15
C PRO A 181 10.58 -3.91 32.90
N THR A 182 9.63 -4.70 32.40
CA THR A 182 8.81 -4.30 31.24
C THR A 182 7.90 -3.11 31.58
N LEU A 183 7.28 -3.12 32.76
CA LEU A 183 6.45 -2.03 33.25
C LEU A 183 7.27 -0.74 33.43
N LEU A 184 8.41 -0.83 34.12
CA LEU A 184 9.31 0.31 34.34
C LEU A 184 9.83 0.90 33.03
N ASN A 185 10.26 0.05 32.09
CA ASN A 185 10.71 0.50 30.77
C ASN A 185 9.59 1.20 29.99
N ARG A 186 8.36 0.66 30.03
CA ARG A 186 7.21 1.33 29.40
C ARG A 186 6.81 2.63 30.09
N LEU A 187 6.98 2.76 31.40
CA LEU A 187 6.75 4.04 32.09
C LEU A 187 7.85 5.06 31.73
N ALA A 188 9.12 4.63 31.66
CA ALA A 188 10.24 5.51 31.34
C ALA A 188 10.23 6.01 29.87
N TYR A 189 9.86 5.14 28.91
CA TYR A 189 9.99 5.42 27.47
C TYR A 189 8.67 5.36 26.68
N GLY A 190 7.57 4.90 27.28
CA GLY A 190 6.34 4.53 26.58
C GLY A 190 5.42 5.68 26.19
N ASP A 191 5.85 6.92 26.34
CA ASP A 191 5.13 8.13 25.92
C ASP A 191 5.22 8.35 24.39
N ARG A 192 5.06 7.29 23.60
CA ARG A 192 4.82 7.45 22.16
C ARG A 192 3.35 7.81 21.96
N PRO A 193 3.03 8.87 21.20
CA PRO A 193 1.66 9.35 21.01
C PRO A 193 0.71 8.29 20.39
N GLU A 194 1.26 7.20 19.86
CA GLU A 194 0.54 6.15 19.17
C GLU A 194 0.07 5.00 20.09
N ALA A 195 0.55 4.89 21.35
CA ALA A 195 0.23 3.74 22.20
C ALA A 195 0.08 4.04 23.72
N PRO A 196 -0.62 5.11 24.15
CA PRO A 196 -0.75 5.47 25.56
C PRO A 196 -1.50 4.43 26.42
N GLY A 197 -2.25 3.51 25.80
CA GLY A 197 -2.98 2.44 26.49
C GLY A 197 -2.18 1.16 26.72
N ALA A 198 -0.97 1.00 26.17
CA ALA A 198 -0.31 -0.30 26.13
C ALA A 198 0.05 -0.87 27.52
N VAL A 199 0.29 -0.02 28.52
CA VAL A 199 0.48 -0.44 29.93
C VAL A 199 -0.85 -0.84 30.56
N CYS A 200 -1.86 0.01 30.38
CA CYS A 200 -3.22 -0.18 30.93
C CYS A 200 -3.96 -1.38 30.35
N ASP A 201 -3.69 -1.75 29.10
CA ASP A 201 -4.41 -2.81 28.39
C ASP A 201 -3.68 -4.15 28.37
N ASN A 202 -2.35 -4.17 28.50
CA ASN A 202 -1.57 -5.41 28.38
C ASN A 202 -0.81 -5.82 29.66
N LEU A 203 -0.65 -4.92 30.65
CA LEU A 203 0.14 -5.21 31.85
C LEU A 203 -0.69 -5.16 33.14
N LEU A 204 -1.86 -4.50 33.13
CA LEU A 204 -2.73 -4.35 34.30
C LEU A 204 -4.06 -5.03 34.04
N ALA A 205 -4.44 -5.97 34.90
CA ALA A 205 -5.80 -6.48 34.94
C ALA A 205 -6.76 -5.39 35.44
N GLU A 206 -8.06 -5.50 35.11
CA GLU A 206 -9.10 -4.55 35.52
C GLU A 206 -9.05 -4.13 37.01
N PRO A 207 -8.98 -5.06 37.99
CA PRO A 207 -8.91 -4.66 39.40
C PRO A 207 -7.64 -3.87 39.75
N ALA A 208 -6.47 -4.27 39.24
CA ALA A 208 -5.22 -3.55 39.46
C ALA A 208 -5.23 -2.17 38.80
N ARG A 209 -5.80 -2.07 37.60
CA ARG A 209 -5.96 -0.82 36.86
C ARG A 209 -6.81 0.19 37.63
N ALA A 210 -7.94 -0.25 38.18
CA ALA A 210 -8.82 0.60 38.98
C ALA A 210 -8.09 1.12 40.24
N ALA A 211 -7.39 0.24 40.96
CA ALA A 211 -6.63 0.60 42.15
C ALA A 211 -5.47 1.57 41.85
N PHE A 212 -4.73 1.34 40.76
CA PHE A 212 -3.65 2.23 40.29
C PHE A 212 -4.17 3.61 39.87
N THR A 213 -5.31 3.65 39.17
CA THR A 213 -5.93 4.93 38.77
C THR A 213 -6.39 5.73 39.99
N ALA A 214 -6.96 5.03 40.98
CA ALA A 214 -7.41 5.64 42.23
C ALA A 214 -6.25 6.16 43.08
N SER A 215 -5.10 5.47 43.14
CA SER A 215 -3.94 5.90 43.94
C SER A 215 -3.31 7.19 43.43
N VAL A 216 -3.32 7.42 42.12
CA VAL A 216 -2.79 8.63 41.48
C VAL A 216 -3.85 9.74 41.37
N ALA A 217 -5.09 9.49 41.82
CA ALA A 217 -6.23 10.39 41.70
C ALA A 217 -6.47 10.89 40.24
N ALA A 218 -6.24 10.01 39.27
CA ALA A 218 -6.39 10.31 37.86
C ALA A 218 -7.80 9.92 37.33
N PRO A 219 -8.30 10.57 36.26
CA PRO A 219 -9.61 10.26 35.69
C PRO A 219 -9.65 8.92 34.96
N ASP A 220 -8.52 8.49 34.40
CA ASP A 220 -8.37 7.21 33.71
C ASP A 220 -6.93 6.68 33.88
N CYS A 221 -6.72 5.41 33.52
CA CYS A 221 -5.42 4.76 33.66
C CYS A 221 -4.34 5.42 32.79
N VAL A 222 -4.69 5.95 31.62
CA VAL A 222 -3.74 6.61 30.72
C VAL A 222 -3.23 7.91 31.36
N ALA A 223 -4.12 8.68 31.99
CA ALA A 223 -3.79 9.87 32.75
C ALA A 223 -2.96 9.52 34.00
N ALA A 224 -3.25 8.41 34.68
CA ALA A 224 -2.43 7.92 35.80
C ALA A 224 -1.00 7.61 35.36
N VAL A 225 -0.83 6.85 34.26
CA VAL A 225 0.48 6.54 33.67
C VAL A 225 1.22 7.83 33.30
N ARG A 226 0.54 8.80 32.69
CA ARG A 226 1.16 10.07 32.31
C ARG A 226 1.59 10.88 33.54
N ALA A 227 0.80 10.88 34.61
CA ALA A 227 1.14 11.56 35.86
C ALA A 227 2.37 10.94 36.54
N VAL A 228 2.45 9.60 36.57
CA VAL A 228 3.64 8.88 37.06
C VAL A 228 4.87 9.19 36.20
N THR A 229 4.70 9.14 34.87
CA THR A 229 5.78 9.41 33.91
C THR A 229 6.33 10.83 34.04
N ALA A 230 5.46 11.80 34.32
CA ALA A 230 5.87 13.19 34.55
C ALA A 230 6.72 13.38 35.82
N GLY A 231 6.65 12.45 36.77
CA GLY A 231 7.47 12.43 37.99
C GLY A 231 8.84 11.77 37.82
N ILE A 232 9.13 11.15 36.68
CA ILE A 232 10.41 10.47 36.42
C ILE A 232 11.49 11.51 36.10
N THR A 233 12.54 11.54 36.93
CA THR A 233 13.65 12.50 36.81
C THR A 233 14.79 11.97 35.95
N ASP A 234 15.08 10.66 36.01
CA ASP A 234 16.04 9.97 35.16
C ASP A 234 15.41 8.71 34.57
N ARG A 235 15.14 8.75 33.26
CA ARG A 235 14.47 7.65 32.55
C ARG A 235 15.32 6.39 32.45
N ASN A 236 16.64 6.52 32.36
CA ASN A 236 17.53 5.37 32.23
C ASN A 236 17.58 4.64 33.57
N SER A 237 17.92 5.36 34.64
CA SER A 237 17.95 4.79 35.98
C SER A 237 16.58 4.23 36.38
N TYR A 238 15.48 4.92 36.07
CA TYR A 238 14.14 4.44 36.40
C TYR A 238 13.75 3.13 35.70
N ALA A 239 14.17 2.94 34.45
CA ALA A 239 13.91 1.70 33.71
C ALA A 239 14.69 0.49 34.27
N ASP A 240 15.84 0.75 34.89
CA ASP A 240 16.74 -0.25 35.46
C ASP A 240 16.53 -0.44 36.98
N ALA A 241 15.43 0.07 37.53
CA ALA A 241 15.14 -0.04 38.96
C ALA A 241 14.92 -1.49 39.41
N GLU A 242 15.41 -1.82 40.59
CA GLU A 242 15.20 -3.11 41.24
C GLU A 242 14.21 -2.99 42.40
N ALA A 243 13.40 -4.03 42.61
CA ALA A 243 12.50 -4.13 43.76
C ALA A 243 12.57 -5.53 44.37
N PRO A 244 12.43 -5.65 45.71
CA PRO A 244 12.25 -6.94 46.35
C PRO A 244 11.02 -7.66 45.80
N ALA A 245 11.18 -8.95 45.48
CA ALA A 245 10.09 -9.78 44.99
C ALA A 245 10.03 -11.09 45.77
N VAL A 246 8.81 -11.56 46.06
CA VAL A 246 8.54 -12.78 46.79
C VAL A 246 7.63 -13.67 45.94
N GLU A 247 8.11 -14.89 45.64
CA GLU A 247 7.30 -15.89 44.93
C GLU A 247 6.13 -16.37 45.80
N GLN A 248 4.96 -16.53 45.17
CA GLN A 248 3.77 -17.11 45.78
C GLN A 248 3.26 -18.27 44.90
N ALA A 249 2.38 -19.11 45.46
CA ALA A 249 1.90 -20.33 44.80
C ALA A 249 1.34 -20.10 43.38
N ASP A 250 0.69 -18.96 43.16
CA ASP A 250 0.04 -18.61 41.88
C ASP A 250 0.62 -17.34 41.23
N GLY A 251 1.80 -16.88 41.64
CA GLY A 251 2.32 -15.60 41.15
C GLY A 251 3.57 -15.05 41.82
N LEU A 252 3.79 -13.75 41.66
CA LEU A 252 4.92 -13.01 42.22
C LEU A 252 4.41 -11.72 42.85
N VAL A 253 4.75 -11.46 44.11
CA VAL A 253 4.48 -10.16 44.75
C VAL A 253 5.75 -9.34 44.72
N VAL A 254 5.66 -8.13 44.17
CA VAL A 254 6.78 -7.21 44.01
C VAL A 254 6.51 -5.97 44.85
N ASP A 255 7.44 -5.65 45.76
CA ASP A 255 7.38 -4.44 46.57
C ASP A 255 8.06 -3.27 45.83
N ALA A 256 7.34 -2.68 44.88
CA ALA A 256 7.78 -1.48 44.18
C ALA A 256 7.49 -0.18 44.97
N CYS A 257 7.33 -0.27 46.30
CA CYS A 257 7.51 0.85 47.24
C CYS A 257 8.94 0.98 47.72
N SER A 258 9.70 -0.11 47.62
CA SER A 258 11.11 -0.19 47.97
C SER A 258 11.98 -0.21 46.71
N LEU A 259 11.58 0.49 45.63
CA LEU A 259 12.42 0.57 44.43
C LEU A 259 13.76 1.21 44.76
N THR A 260 14.82 0.55 44.33
CA THR A 260 16.19 1.04 44.42
C THR A 260 16.75 1.29 43.03
N TRP A 261 17.52 2.37 42.91
CA TRP A 261 18.15 2.79 41.66
C TRP A 261 19.64 3.02 41.89
N ASP A 262 20.44 2.65 40.90
CA ASP A 262 21.85 3.01 40.87
C ASP A 262 21.99 4.52 40.64
N GLY A 263 22.46 5.26 41.65
CA GLY A 263 22.70 6.70 41.56
C GLY A 263 21.67 7.60 42.26
N GLY A 264 20.69 7.04 42.98
CA GLY A 264 19.73 7.80 43.80
C GLY A 264 18.31 7.84 43.20
N ALA A 265 17.41 8.59 43.83
CA ALA A 265 15.99 8.59 43.45
C ALA A 265 15.75 9.06 41.99
N ALA A 266 15.33 8.14 41.13
CA ALA A 266 15.12 8.39 39.70
C ALA A 266 13.65 8.68 39.33
N GLY A 267 12.71 8.53 40.27
CA GLY A 267 11.30 8.79 40.04
C GLY A 267 10.40 8.38 41.20
N PRO A 268 9.07 8.39 41.00
CA PRO A 268 8.09 8.01 42.02
C PRO A 268 8.12 6.50 42.30
N GLN A 269 7.77 6.14 43.53
CA GLN A 269 7.48 4.74 43.87
C GLN A 269 6.16 4.31 43.25
N LEU A 270 6.03 3.03 42.87
CA LEU A 270 4.85 2.54 42.17
C LEU A 270 3.80 1.96 43.09
N GLY A 271 4.18 1.18 44.11
CA GLY A 271 3.22 0.41 44.92
C GLY A 271 3.64 -1.05 45.08
N VAL A 272 2.86 -1.82 45.82
CA VAL A 272 3.00 -3.28 45.85
C VAL A 272 2.19 -3.88 44.71
N LEU A 273 2.86 -4.64 43.84
CA LEU A 273 2.28 -5.26 42.65
C LEU A 273 2.13 -6.77 42.89
N THR A 274 0.92 -7.29 42.75
CA THR A 274 0.69 -8.73 42.68
C THR A 274 0.59 -9.14 41.23
N ILE A 275 1.48 -10.01 40.80
CA ILE A 275 1.60 -10.50 39.42
C ILE A 275 1.05 -11.93 39.40
N GLY A 276 0.14 -12.21 38.49
CA GLY A 276 -0.45 -13.54 38.32
C GLY A 276 -0.76 -13.83 36.84
N PRO A 277 -1.11 -15.08 36.53
CA PRO A 277 -1.50 -15.46 35.17
C PRO A 277 -2.78 -14.73 34.76
N GLU A 278 -2.83 -14.28 33.51
CA GLU A 278 -4.03 -13.71 32.92
C GLU A 278 -5.07 -14.83 32.70
N PRO A 279 -6.33 -14.68 33.12
CA PRO A 279 -7.33 -15.75 33.06
C PRO A 279 -7.64 -16.24 31.64
N THR A 280 -7.34 -15.44 30.62
CA THR A 280 -7.61 -15.72 29.20
C THR A 280 -6.37 -16.11 28.39
N GLY A 281 -5.18 -16.21 28.99
CA GLY A 281 -3.93 -16.36 28.25
C GLY A 281 -2.79 -17.07 28.98
N GLN A 282 -1.64 -17.19 28.30
CA GLN A 282 -0.37 -17.66 28.88
C GLN A 282 0.56 -16.51 29.30
N SER A 283 0.00 -15.32 29.47
CA SER A 283 0.67 -14.08 29.86
C SER A 283 0.53 -13.86 31.35
N TYR A 284 1.52 -13.20 31.95
CA TYR A 284 1.42 -12.68 33.32
C TYR A 284 1.03 -11.21 33.26
N VAL A 285 0.15 -10.79 34.18
CA VAL A 285 -0.32 -9.40 34.34
C VAL A 285 -0.30 -9.02 35.82
N VAL A 286 -0.30 -7.74 36.12
CA VAL A 286 -0.56 -7.25 37.48
C VAL A 286 -2.04 -7.47 37.77
N THR A 287 -2.35 -8.42 38.66
CA THR A 287 -3.70 -8.80 39.04
C THR A 287 -4.23 -7.97 40.21
N ALA A 288 -3.34 -7.48 41.08
CA ALA A 288 -3.70 -6.55 42.15
C ALA A 288 -2.62 -5.49 42.35
N PHE A 289 -3.04 -4.32 42.83
CA PHE A 289 -2.18 -3.18 43.10
C PHE A 289 -2.55 -2.57 44.45
N THR A 290 -1.54 -2.28 45.27
CA THR A 290 -1.70 -1.58 46.55
C THR A 290 -0.77 -0.37 46.57
N PRO A 291 -1.26 0.85 46.88
CA PRO A 291 -0.42 2.03 46.96
C PRO A 291 0.59 1.93 48.12
N CYS A 292 1.68 2.69 48.02
CA CYS A 292 2.64 2.80 49.12
C CYS A 292 2.02 3.53 50.32
N PRO A 293 2.37 3.13 51.56
CA PRO A 293 1.91 3.76 52.79
C PRO A 293 2.44 5.19 52.97
#